data_AF-A0A7V3UWG7-F1
#
_entry.id   AF-A0A7V3UWG7-F1
#
_cell.length_a   1.000
_cell.length_b   1.000
_cell.length_c   1.000
_cell.angle_alpha   90.00
_cell.angle_beta   90.00
_cell.angle_gamma   90.00
#
_symmetry.space_group_name_H-M   'P 1'
#
loop_
_entity.id
_entity.type
_entity.pdbx_description
1 polymer ?
#
loop_
_entity_poly.entity_id
_entity_poly.type
_entity_poly.pdbx_seq_one_letter_code
_entity_poly.pdbx_strand_id
1 'polypeptide(L)'
;MIKQSDKHFMPCLNENCNHYHLVSSEELEIFQKDNNYVDVLLCDECKSRKETFHILQCLSCKTIIDFLPILDDEIPQVIYVEKCMSCGGSIEDEIKIIGELHRHLFT
;
A
#
# COMPACT_ATOMS: atom_id res chain seq x y z
N MET A 1 -14.85 -8.81 32.41
CA MET A 1 -15.36 -9.49 31.20
C MET A 1 -14.28 -9.34 30.14
N ILE A 2 -13.64 -10.43 29.74
CA ILE A 2 -12.60 -10.39 28.70
C ILE A 2 -13.35 -10.27 27.37
N LYS A 3 -13.25 -9.13 26.69
CA LYS A 3 -13.72 -9.02 25.30
C LYS A 3 -12.87 -9.98 24.48
N GLN A 4 -13.48 -11.04 23.99
CA GLN A 4 -12.85 -11.92 23.01
C GLN A 4 -12.62 -11.06 21.76
N SER A 5 -11.37 -10.89 21.32
CA SER A 5 -11.11 -10.10 20.13
C SER A 5 -11.51 -10.92 18.91
N ASP A 6 -12.58 -10.51 18.25
CA ASP A 6 -12.97 -11.09 16.97
C ASP A 6 -11.88 -10.75 15.96
N LYS A 7 -11.25 -11.79 15.40
CA LYS A 7 -10.25 -11.66 14.33
C LYS A 7 -10.90 -12.03 13.00
N HIS A 8 -10.62 -11.23 11.98
CA HIS A 8 -11.14 -11.38 10.63
C HIS A 8 -10.01 -11.69 9.67
N PHE A 9 -10.25 -12.59 8.72
CA PHE A 9 -9.35 -12.78 7.60
C PHE A 9 -9.56 -11.65 6.59
N MET A 10 -8.50 -10.91 6.31
CA MET A 10 -8.51 -9.79 5.37
C MET A 10 -7.48 -10.05 4.26
N PRO A 11 -7.80 -9.73 2.99
CA PRO A 11 -6.82 -9.78 1.92
C PRO A 11 -5.76 -8.69 2.13
N CYS A 12 -4.54 -8.97 1.64
CA CYS A 12 -3.47 -7.99 1.60
C CYS A 12 -3.86 -6.76 0.74
N LEU A 13 -3.48 -5.56 1.17
CA LEU A 13 -3.73 -4.32 0.42
C LEU A 13 -2.89 -4.17 -0.86
N ASN A 14 -1.80 -4.95 -0.97
CA ASN A 14 -1.02 -5.05 -2.20
C ASN A 14 -1.80 -5.91 -3.20
N GLU A 15 -2.21 -5.33 -4.33
CA GLU A 15 -2.99 -6.04 -5.35
C GLU A 15 -2.26 -7.22 -5.99
N ASN A 16 -0.92 -7.20 -5.93
CA ASN A 16 -0.06 -8.30 -6.39
C ASN A 16 0.18 -9.37 -5.32
N CYS A 17 -0.40 -9.22 -4.12
CA CYS A 17 -0.27 -10.18 -3.02
C CYS A 17 -1.59 -10.92 -2.78
N ASN A 18 -1.58 -12.24 -3.01
CA ASN A 18 -2.75 -13.10 -2.79
C ASN A 18 -2.88 -13.63 -1.34
N HIS A 19 -2.18 -13.03 -0.39
CA HIS A 19 -2.15 -13.49 0.99
C HIS A 19 -3.33 -12.92 1.80
N TYR A 20 -3.94 -13.76 2.62
CA TYR A 20 -4.92 -13.35 3.64
C TYR A 20 -4.28 -13.43 5.02
N HIS A 21 -4.54 -12.45 5.87
CA HIS A 21 -4.00 -12.41 7.22
C HIS A 21 -5.06 -11.99 8.23
N LEU A 22 -4.77 -12.19 9.52
CA LEU A 22 -5.73 -11.97 10.60
C LEU A 22 -5.61 -10.55 11.15
N VAL A 23 -6.73 -9.83 11.16
CA VAL A 23 -6.84 -8.48 11.74
C VAL A 23 -7.91 -8.49 12.82
N SER A 24 -7.63 -7.93 13.99
CA SER A 24 -8.64 -7.78 15.05
C SER A 24 -9.62 -6.65 14.75
N SER A 25 -10.84 -6.73 15.30
CA SER A 25 -11.82 -5.64 15.22
C SER A 25 -11.30 -4.34 15.85
N GLU A 26 -10.52 -4.43 16.93
CA GLU A 26 -9.93 -3.25 17.60
C GLU A 26 -8.91 -2.56 16.70
N GLU A 27 -8.07 -3.35 16.03
CA GLU A 27 -7.21 -2.86 14.96
C GLU A 27 -8.06 -2.10 13.93
N LEU A 28 -9.01 -2.74 13.26
CA LEU A 28 -9.86 -2.09 12.25
C LEU A 28 -10.53 -0.78 12.73
N GLU A 29 -11.00 -0.72 13.98
CA GLU A 29 -11.63 0.46 14.58
C GLU A 29 -10.66 1.62 14.84
N ILE A 30 -9.43 1.34 15.30
CA ILE A 30 -8.39 2.36 15.52
C ILE A 30 -8.02 2.98 14.17
N PHE A 31 -7.89 2.17 13.12
CA PHE A 31 -7.41 2.66 11.82
C PHE A 31 -8.46 3.42 11.02
N GLN A 32 -9.75 3.11 11.18
CA GLN A 32 -10.82 3.95 10.65
C GLN A 32 -10.75 5.39 11.16
N LYS A 33 -10.18 5.60 12.36
CA LYS A 33 -10.05 6.94 12.96
C LYS A 33 -8.77 7.66 12.53
N ASP A 34 -7.65 6.93 12.42
CA ASP A 34 -6.33 7.53 12.15
C ASP A 34 -5.96 7.58 10.66
N ASN A 35 -6.79 6.99 9.78
CA ASN A 35 -6.62 6.97 8.33
C ASN A 35 -5.29 6.31 7.86
N ASN A 36 -4.56 5.63 8.75
CA ASN A 36 -3.35 4.87 8.44
C ASN A 36 -3.70 3.41 8.11
N TYR A 37 -4.39 3.21 6.99
CA TYR A 37 -4.91 1.91 6.54
C TYR A 37 -3.82 0.90 6.10
N VAL A 38 -2.61 1.39 5.78
CA VAL A 38 -1.58 0.61 5.09
C VAL A 38 -0.92 -0.42 6.01
N ASP A 39 -0.58 -0.04 7.25
CA ASP A 39 0.16 -0.91 8.17
C ASP A 39 -0.64 -2.13 8.65
N VAL A 40 -1.92 -2.15 8.34
CA VAL A 40 -2.88 -3.08 8.94
C VAL A 40 -3.44 -3.97 7.88
N LEU A 41 -3.67 -3.46 6.68
CA LEU A 41 -4.13 -4.31 5.59
C LEU A 41 -2.97 -4.94 4.83
N LEU A 42 -1.71 -4.55 5.06
CA LEU A 42 -0.57 -5.31 4.56
C LEU A 42 -0.33 -6.57 5.41
N CYS A 43 -0.02 -7.69 4.75
CA CYS A 43 0.54 -8.85 5.44
C CYS A 43 1.99 -8.57 5.87
N ASP A 44 2.53 -9.38 6.79
CA ASP A 44 3.87 -9.17 7.35
C ASP A 44 4.98 -9.11 6.28
N GLU A 45 4.87 -9.91 5.22
CA GLU A 45 5.81 -9.89 4.09
C GLU A 45 5.77 -8.55 3.32
N CYS A 46 4.58 -7.99 3.12
CA CYS A 46 4.48 -6.69 2.44
C CYS A 46 4.85 -5.53 3.38
N LYS A 47 4.67 -5.68 4.69
CA LYS A 47 5.16 -4.69 5.67
C LYS A 47 6.68 -4.59 5.65
N SER A 48 7.40 -5.72 5.56
CA SER A 48 8.87 -5.69 5.51
C SER A 48 9.41 -4.99 4.26
N ARG A 49 8.63 -4.91 3.18
CA ARG A 49 9.01 -4.18 1.96
C ARG A 49 8.95 -2.67 2.13
N LYS A 50 8.23 -2.13 3.12
CA LYS A 50 8.13 -0.68 3.33
C LYS A 50 9.47 0.00 3.63
N GLU A 51 10.46 -0.77 4.10
CA GLU A 51 11.78 -0.26 4.47
C GLU A 51 12.74 -0.19 3.28
N THR A 52 12.48 -0.94 2.21
CA THR A 52 13.42 -1.11 1.07
C THR A 52 12.78 -0.83 -0.28
N PHE A 53 11.53 -0.36 -0.32
CA PHE A 53 10.80 -0.05 -1.55
C PHE A 53 10.02 1.25 -1.38
N HIS A 54 9.92 2.04 -2.44
CA HIS A 54 8.83 2.99 -2.58
C HIS A 54 7.51 2.24 -2.75
N ILE A 55 6.43 2.82 -2.25
CA ILE A 55 5.09 2.26 -2.34
C ILE A 55 4.32 3.04 -3.39
N LEU A 56 3.88 2.38 -4.45
CA LEU A 56 2.95 2.97 -5.41
C LEU A 56 1.52 2.72 -4.94
N GLN A 57 0.77 3.78 -4.65
CA GLN A 57 -0.55 3.70 -4.03
C GLN A 57 -1.61 4.49 -4.79
N CYS A 58 -2.82 3.92 -4.92
CA CYS A 58 -3.98 4.62 -5.45
C CYS A 58 -4.53 5.66 -4.47
N LEU A 59 -4.68 6.92 -4.87
CA LEU A 59 -5.30 7.95 -4.04
C LEU A 59 -6.77 7.67 -3.76
N SER A 60 -7.47 7.09 -4.75
CA SER A 60 -8.92 6.88 -4.70
C SER A 60 -9.32 5.75 -3.75
N CYS A 61 -8.68 4.57 -3.86
CA CYS A 61 -9.04 3.39 -3.06
C CYS A 61 -7.96 2.96 -2.05
N LYS A 62 -6.81 3.65 -2.00
CA LYS A 62 -5.66 3.33 -1.12
C LYS A 62 -5.00 1.98 -1.36
N THR A 63 -5.43 1.22 -2.37
CA THR A 63 -4.76 -0.01 -2.81
C THR A 63 -3.29 0.28 -3.15
N ILE A 64 -2.41 -0.61 -2.69
CA ILE A 64 -1.01 -0.62 -3.12
C ILE A 64 -0.95 -1.36 -4.43
N ILE A 65 -0.50 -0.64 -5.45
CA ILE A 65 -0.39 -1.10 -6.83
C ILE A 65 0.92 -1.87 -6.99
N ASP A 66 2.01 -1.30 -6.48
CA ASP A 66 3.32 -1.91 -6.60
C ASP A 66 4.31 -1.45 -5.51
N PHE A 67 5.40 -2.19 -5.39
CA PHE A 67 6.57 -1.84 -4.61
C PHE A 67 7.75 -1.62 -5.56
N LEU A 68 8.20 -0.37 -5.68
CA LEU A 68 9.32 0.01 -6.54
C LEU A 68 10.62 -0.02 -5.73
N PRO A 69 11.67 -0.73 -6.16
CA PRO A 69 12.92 -0.77 -5.42
C PRO A 69 13.49 0.64 -5.27
N ILE A 70 14.00 0.95 -4.08
CA ILE A 70 14.77 2.18 -3.85
C ILE A 70 16.22 1.98 -4.32
N LEU A 71 16.86 3.04 -4.79
CA LEU A 71 18.31 3.08 -5.03
C LEU A 71 19.08 3.30 -3.72
N ASP A 72 20.39 3.09 -3.77
CA ASP A 72 21.29 3.44 -2.66
C ASP A 72 21.12 4.94 -2.32
N ASP A 73 20.96 5.24 -1.03
CA ASP A 73 20.71 6.59 -0.48
C ASP A 73 19.30 7.19 -0.70
N GLU A 74 18.38 6.48 -1.36
CA GLU A 74 16.98 6.90 -1.42
C GLU A 74 16.22 6.55 -0.13
N ILE A 75 15.31 7.44 0.28
CA ILE A 75 14.41 7.20 1.42
C ILE A 75 13.10 6.62 0.86
N PRO A 76 12.55 5.53 1.44
CA PRO A 76 11.24 5.03 1.06
C PRO A 76 10.17 6.11 1.07
N GLN A 77 9.36 6.16 0.01
CA GLN A 77 8.31 7.17 -0.21
C GLN A 77 7.02 6.47 -0.61
N VAL A 78 5.88 7.10 -0.30
CA VAL A 78 4.59 6.70 -0.86
C VAL A 78 4.29 7.60 -2.05
N ILE A 79 4.17 6.99 -3.21
CA ILE A 79 3.97 7.63 -4.50
C ILE A 79 2.56 7.35 -4.96
N TYR A 80 1.85 8.38 -5.38
CA TYR A 80 0.40 8.35 -5.51
C TYR A 80 -0.07 8.44 -6.96
N VAL A 81 -0.85 7.46 -7.42
CA VAL A 81 -1.68 7.59 -8.66
C VAL A 81 -3.02 8.19 -8.32
N GLU A 82 -3.63 8.92 -9.24
CA GLU A 82 -5.00 9.40 -9.04
C GLU A 82 -5.98 8.21 -8.92
N LYS A 83 -5.89 7.25 -9.84
CA LYS A 83 -6.73 6.06 -9.92
C LYS A 83 -5.93 4.87 -10.44
N CYS A 84 -6.12 3.70 -9.83
CA CYS A 84 -5.66 2.43 -10.40
C CYS A 84 -6.69 1.84 -11.37
N MET A 85 -6.33 0.78 -12.08
CA MET A 85 -7.22 0.03 -12.96
C MET A 85 -8.55 -0.38 -12.29
N SER A 86 -8.52 -0.78 -11.01
CA SER A 86 -9.73 -1.16 -10.25
C SER A 86 -10.68 0.01 -9.99
N CYS A 87 -10.19 1.25 -10.02
CA CYS A 87 -11.01 2.46 -9.94
C CYS A 87 -11.42 3.01 -11.32
N GLY A 88 -11.15 2.28 -12.40
CA GLY A 88 -11.31 2.77 -13.77
C GLY A 88 -10.25 3.79 -14.17
N GLY A 89 -9.07 3.73 -13.54
CA GLY A 89 -7.90 4.50 -13.96
C GLY A 89 -7.38 4.05 -15.32
N SER A 90 -6.70 4.96 -15.99
CA SER A 90 -6.03 4.75 -17.28
C SER A 90 -4.53 4.69 -17.11
N ILE A 91 -3.84 4.22 -18.16
CA ILE A 91 -2.38 4.25 -18.23
C ILE A 91 -1.84 5.70 -18.03
N GLU A 92 -2.59 6.72 -18.44
CA GLU A 92 -2.19 8.13 -18.27
C GLU A 92 -2.20 8.56 -16.79
N ASP A 93 -3.09 7.99 -15.99
CA ASP A 93 -3.16 8.20 -14.53
C ASP A 93 -1.97 7.55 -13.80
N GLU A 94 -1.37 6.51 -14.42
CA GLU A 94 -0.18 5.81 -13.95
C GLU A 94 1.13 6.44 -14.48
N ILE A 95 1.16 6.92 -15.73
CA ILE A 95 2.34 7.49 -16.40
C ILE A 95 2.80 8.81 -15.79
N LYS A 96 1.90 9.65 -15.25
CA LYS A 96 2.29 10.93 -14.61
C LYS A 96 3.30 10.73 -13.48
N ILE A 97 3.35 9.54 -12.89
CA ILE A 97 4.29 9.17 -11.83
C ILE A 97 5.64 8.74 -12.40
N ILE A 98 5.61 7.96 -13.48
CA ILE A 98 6.81 7.44 -14.12
C ILE A 98 7.68 8.60 -14.62
N GLY A 99 7.09 9.72 -15.05
CA GLY A 99 7.83 10.92 -15.48
C GLY A 99 8.66 11.61 -14.38
N GLU A 100 8.25 11.54 -13.11
CA GLU A 100 9.04 12.08 -11.99
C GLU A 100 10.06 11.08 -11.45
N LEU A 101 9.76 9.77 -11.42
CA LEU A 101 10.73 8.72 -11.07
C LEU A 101 11.80 8.50 -12.16
N HIS A 102 11.47 8.63 -13.45
CA HIS A 102 12.43 8.44 -14.54
C HIS A 102 13.57 9.46 -14.55
N ARG A 103 13.40 10.62 -13.90
CA ARG A 103 14.49 11.58 -13.73
C ARG A 103 15.58 11.12 -12.76
N HIS A 104 15.35 10.08 -11.97
CA HIS A 104 16.33 9.53 -11.03
C HIS A 104 16.79 8.11 -11.40
N LEU A 105 16.02 7.37 -12.20
CA LEU A 105 16.38 6.02 -12.63
C LEU A 105 17.32 5.94 -13.86
N PHE A 106 17.60 7.06 -14.54
CA PHE A 106 18.39 7.08 -15.80
C PHE A 106 19.48 8.18 -15.88
N THR A 107 19.96 8.71 -14.75
CA THR A 107 21.14 9.60 -14.70
C THR A 107 22.27 8.99 -13.92
#